data_AF-A0A2U3XYT2-F1
#
_entry.id   AF-A0A2U3XYT2-F1
#
_cell.length_a   1.000
_cell.length_b   1.000
_cell.length_c   1.000
_cell.angle_alpha   90.00
_cell.angle_beta   90.00
_cell.angle_gamma   90.00
#
_symmetry.space_group_name_H-M   'P 1'
#
loop_
_entity.id
_entity.type
_entity.pdbx_description
1 polymer ?
#
loop_
_entity_poly.entity_id
_entity_poly.type
_entity_poly.pdbx_seq_one_letter_code
_entity_poly.pdbx_strand_id
1 'polypeptide(L)'
;AGALHLCRGRVAALTSSRRELSLSAGSLQLEHSRDLDHKRRDFTSCGNKKLYFDTHALVCLLEENGFSTQQAEITVSALVKITDANMDIVYKDMVTKMQQEITVQQIMSQIASVKKDMIILEKSEFSALRAENEKINVELHRLKQQIMDEVVKVRTDTKLDFNLEKSRVKEL
;
A
#
# COMPACT_ATOMS: atom_id res chain seq x y z
N ALA A 1 55.98 46.12 31.27
CA ALA A 1 54.70 45.76 31.93
C ALA A 1 53.57 46.35 31.10
N GLY A 2 52.61 45.64 30.53
CA GLY A 2 52.30 44.21 30.47
C GLY A 2 51.42 43.97 29.23
N ALA A 3 51.54 42.79 28.64
CA ALA A 3 50.88 42.39 27.41
C ALA A 3 49.34 42.34 27.55
N LEU A 4 48.60 42.84 26.55
CA LEU A 4 47.17 42.58 26.40
C LEU A 4 46.99 41.27 25.63
N HIS A 5 46.71 40.22 26.38
CA HIS A 5 46.44 38.87 25.88
C HIS A 5 44.98 38.51 26.20
N LEU A 6 44.25 38.11 25.15
CA LEU A 6 43.00 37.34 25.11
C LEU A 6 41.87 37.63 26.12
N CYS A 7 40.75 38.17 25.61
CA CYS A 7 39.42 37.72 26.01
C CYS A 7 38.76 36.95 24.87
N ARG A 8 38.67 35.64 25.09
CA ARG A 8 38.06 34.58 24.29
C ARG A 8 36.53 34.69 24.33
N GLY A 9 35.91 35.16 23.26
CA GLY A 9 34.44 35.09 23.10
C GLY A 9 33.99 33.66 22.79
N ARG A 10 33.29 33.01 23.73
CA ARG A 10 32.61 31.72 23.52
C ARG A 10 31.17 31.97 23.05
N VAL A 11 30.92 31.57 21.80
CA VAL A 11 29.76 30.86 21.23
C VAL A 11 28.35 31.12 21.82
N ALA A 12 27.44 31.59 20.96
CA ALA A 12 26.15 30.94 20.74
C ALA A 12 25.71 31.19 19.29
N ALA A 13 25.84 30.16 18.45
CA ALA A 13 25.29 30.16 17.10
C ALA A 13 23.76 30.27 17.21
N LEU A 14 23.18 31.32 16.64
CA LEU A 14 21.74 31.39 16.41
C LEU A 14 21.40 30.38 15.31
N THR A 15 21.16 29.14 15.71
CA THR A 15 20.49 28.16 14.88
C THR A 15 19.04 28.60 14.73
N SER A 16 18.75 29.36 13.67
CA SER A 16 17.37 29.59 13.24
C SER A 16 16.80 28.21 12.87
N SER A 17 16.00 27.66 13.79
CA SER A 17 15.25 26.42 13.63
C SER A 17 14.34 26.56 12.41
N ARG A 18 14.87 26.13 11.27
CA ARG A 18 14.09 25.78 10.09
C ARG A 18 13.22 24.62 10.55
N ARG A 19 11.97 24.91 10.95
CA ARG A 19 10.96 23.89 11.22
C ARG A 19 10.70 23.21 9.88
N GLU A 20 11.42 22.12 9.65
CA GLU A 20 11.03 21.15 8.64
C GLU A 20 9.62 20.69 9.00
N LEU A 21 8.70 20.88 8.07
CA LEU A 21 7.39 20.25 8.11
C LEU A 21 7.64 18.75 8.02
N SER A 22 7.76 18.09 9.17
CA SER A 22 7.74 16.64 9.26
C SER A 22 6.35 16.19 8.84
N LEU A 23 6.20 15.94 7.54
CA LEU A 23 5.20 15.05 6.97
C LEU A 23 5.49 13.63 7.48
N SER A 24 5.30 13.42 8.78
CA SER A 24 5.30 12.08 9.39
C SER A 24 3.90 11.46 9.18
N ALA A 25 3.49 11.37 7.92
CA ALA A 25 2.37 10.56 7.46
C ALA A 25 2.88 9.38 6.61
N GLY A 26 4.14 8.99 6.79
CA GLY A 26 4.74 7.87 6.08
C GLY A 26 5.76 7.21 6.98
N SER A 27 5.35 6.20 7.75
CA SER A 27 6.27 5.19 8.33
C SER A 27 5.60 4.01 9.05
N LEU A 28 4.32 4.05 9.46
CA LEU A 28 3.80 3.05 10.42
C LEU A 28 2.73 2.06 9.92
N GLN A 29 2.55 1.85 8.61
CA GLN A 29 1.61 0.81 8.14
C GLN A 29 1.90 0.18 6.77
N LEU A 30 3.06 0.44 6.17
CA LEU A 30 3.49 -0.23 4.93
C LEU A 30 4.43 -1.42 5.17
N GLU A 31 4.53 -1.90 6.40
CA GLU A 31 5.38 -3.05 6.74
C GLU A 31 4.60 -4.38 6.81
N HIS A 32 3.26 -4.37 6.85
CA HIS A 32 2.48 -5.62 6.93
C HIS A 32 2.06 -6.21 5.58
N SER A 33 2.29 -5.50 4.48
CA SER A 33 1.91 -5.97 3.12
C SER A 33 3.04 -6.68 2.37
N ARG A 34 4.22 -6.82 2.97
CA ARG A 34 5.35 -7.55 2.38
C ARG A 34 5.34 -9.05 2.65
N ASP A 35 4.26 -9.58 3.23
CA ASP A 35 4.09 -11.02 3.47
C ASP A 35 3.10 -11.68 2.49
N LEU A 36 2.72 -10.99 1.40
CA LEU A 36 2.29 -11.67 0.17
C LEU A 36 3.52 -12.23 -0.54
N ASP A 37 4.30 -12.99 0.23
CA ASP A 37 5.43 -13.70 -0.27
C ASP A 37 4.92 -14.64 -1.35
N HIS A 38 5.63 -14.55 -2.46
CA HIS A 38 5.33 -15.14 -3.73
C HIS A 38 5.60 -16.64 -3.62
N LYS A 39 4.84 -17.32 -2.75
CA LYS A 39 4.87 -18.77 -2.62
C LYS A 39 4.28 -19.28 -3.91
N ARG A 40 5.16 -19.46 -4.89
CA ARG A 40 5.02 -20.25 -6.11
C ARG A 40 4.57 -21.62 -5.63
N ARG A 41 3.26 -21.72 -5.41
CA ARG A 41 2.63 -22.91 -4.87
C ARG A 41 2.46 -23.77 -6.09
N ASP A 42 3.34 -24.77 -6.20
CA ASP A 42 3.27 -25.74 -7.27
C ASP A 42 1.88 -26.38 -7.21
N PHE A 43 1.05 -26.00 -8.17
CA PHE A 43 -0.29 -26.52 -8.29
C PHE A 43 -0.18 -27.99 -8.69
N THR A 44 -0.83 -28.85 -7.91
CA THR A 44 -0.86 -30.28 -8.14
C THR A 44 -1.29 -30.57 -9.58
N SER A 45 -0.46 -31.36 -10.27
CA SER A 45 -0.61 -31.77 -11.66
C SER A 45 -2.07 -32.08 -12.01
N CYS A 46 -2.49 -31.57 -13.18
CA CYS A 46 -3.81 -31.74 -13.76
C CYS A 46 -4.28 -33.20 -13.60
N GLY A 47 -5.38 -33.42 -12.89
CA GLY A 47 -6.03 -34.72 -12.81
C GLY A 47 -6.21 -35.27 -14.23
N ASN A 48 -5.59 -36.42 -14.49
CA ASN A 48 -5.48 -37.06 -15.80
C ASN A 48 -6.84 -37.14 -16.50
N LYS A 49 -7.13 -36.19 -17.39
CA LYS A 49 -8.25 -36.33 -18.33
C LYS A 49 -7.78 -37.32 -19.38
N LYS A 50 -7.91 -38.62 -19.08
CA LYS A 50 -7.67 -39.67 -20.05
C LYS A 50 -8.67 -39.48 -21.19
N LEU A 51 -8.17 -39.02 -22.33
CA LEU A 51 -8.89 -39.14 -23.59
C LEU A 51 -8.89 -40.64 -23.91
N TYR A 52 -10.09 -41.21 -24.03
CA TYR A 52 -10.23 -42.61 -24.38
C TYR A 52 -10.04 -42.75 -25.88
N PHE A 53 -8.95 -43.40 -26.25
CA PHE A 53 -8.63 -43.75 -27.62
C PHE A 53 -9.19 -45.15 -27.90
N ASP A 54 -10.13 -45.27 -28.84
CA ASP A 54 -10.63 -46.58 -29.25
C ASP A 54 -9.62 -47.24 -30.19
N THR A 55 -8.69 -47.96 -29.56
CA THR A 55 -7.61 -48.70 -30.22
C THR A 55 -8.16 -49.77 -31.17
N HIS A 56 -9.28 -50.41 -30.79
CA HIS A 56 -9.84 -51.55 -31.53
C HIS A 56 -10.51 -51.08 -32.82
N ALA A 57 -11.34 -50.04 -32.75
CA ALA A 57 -11.98 -49.47 -33.94
C ALA A 57 -10.95 -49.04 -35.00
N LEU A 58 -9.81 -48.48 -34.56
CA LEU A 58 -8.76 -48.05 -35.47
C LEU A 58 -7.98 -49.22 -36.08
N VAL A 59 -7.78 -50.31 -35.33
CA VAL A 59 -7.19 -51.54 -35.87
C VAL A 59 -8.10 -52.14 -36.93
N CYS A 60 -9.41 -52.30 -36.65
CA CYS A 60 -10.36 -52.83 -37.64
C CYS A 60 -10.39 -51.97 -38.91
N LEU A 61 -10.39 -50.63 -38.77
CA LEU A 61 -10.34 -49.72 -39.91
C LEU A 61 -9.09 -49.93 -40.76
N LEU A 62 -7.92 -50.09 -40.14
CA LEU A 62 -6.67 -50.31 -40.88
C LEU A 62 -6.67 -51.67 -41.59
N GLU A 63 -7.20 -52.72 -40.96
CA GLU A 63 -7.36 -54.04 -41.58
C GLU A 63 -8.31 -54.01 -42.78
N GLU A 64 -9.44 -53.29 -42.68
CA GLU A 64 -10.35 -53.04 -43.79
C GLU A 64 -9.68 -52.31 -44.97
N ASN A 65 -8.63 -51.52 -44.68
CA ASN A 65 -7.83 -50.81 -45.67
C ASN A 65 -6.60 -51.61 -46.15
N GLY A 66 -6.53 -52.91 -45.85
CA GLY A 66 -5.52 -53.83 -46.40
C GLY A 66 -4.23 -53.93 -45.59
N PHE A 67 -4.19 -53.40 -44.36
CA PHE A 67 -3.09 -53.66 -43.43
C PHE A 67 -3.23 -55.06 -42.82
N SER A 68 -2.11 -55.73 -42.55
CA SER A 68 -2.17 -56.92 -41.69
C SER A 68 -2.47 -56.51 -40.24
N THR A 69 -3.06 -57.41 -39.46
CA THR A 69 -3.33 -57.19 -38.02
C THR A 69 -2.10 -56.66 -37.29
N GLN A 70 -0.93 -57.25 -37.54
CA GLN A 70 0.32 -56.84 -36.92
C GLN A 70 0.72 -55.40 -37.32
N GLN A 71 0.55 -55.04 -38.59
CA GLN A 71 0.87 -53.68 -39.06
C GLN A 71 -0.11 -52.65 -38.48
N ALA A 72 -1.40 -52.99 -38.41
CA ALA A 72 -2.43 -52.16 -37.81
C ALA A 72 -2.13 -51.92 -36.32
N GLU A 73 -1.89 -52.99 -35.54
CA GLU A 73 -1.56 -52.90 -34.12
C GLU A 73 -0.31 -52.07 -33.84
N ILE A 74 0.77 -52.26 -34.60
CA ILE A 74 2.02 -51.48 -34.43
C ILE A 74 1.76 -50.00 -34.72
N THR A 75 1.04 -49.69 -35.80
CA THR A 75 0.70 -48.32 -36.19
C THR A 75 -0.12 -47.64 -35.10
N VAL A 76 -1.17 -48.32 -34.63
CA VAL A 76 -2.03 -47.80 -33.57
C VAL A 76 -1.25 -47.66 -32.25
N SER A 77 -0.36 -48.60 -31.91
CA SER A 77 0.51 -48.49 -30.73
C SER A 77 1.42 -47.26 -30.79
N ALA A 78 1.99 -46.96 -31.97
CA ALA A 78 2.78 -45.74 -32.16
C ALA A 78 1.93 -44.48 -31.99
N LEU A 79 0.70 -44.45 -32.51
CA LEU A 79 -0.22 -43.32 -32.36
C LEU A 79 -0.62 -43.08 -30.90
N VAL A 80 -0.89 -44.15 -30.14
CA VAL A 80 -1.19 -44.05 -28.69
C VAL A 80 0.01 -43.45 -27.96
N LYS A 81 1.23 -43.95 -28.20
CA LYS A 81 2.45 -43.41 -27.56
C LYS A 81 2.70 -41.94 -27.89
N ILE A 82 2.52 -41.53 -29.15
CA ILE A 82 2.67 -40.13 -29.56
C ILE A 82 1.59 -39.27 -28.91
N THR A 83 0.35 -39.76 -28.86
CA THR A 83 -0.78 -39.04 -28.24
C THR A 83 -0.55 -38.86 -26.74
N ASP A 84 -0.11 -39.90 -26.03
CA ASP A 84 0.20 -39.83 -24.60
C ASP A 84 1.33 -38.82 -24.34
N ALA A 85 2.44 -38.89 -25.09
CA ALA A 85 3.55 -37.96 -24.96
C ALA A 85 3.15 -36.51 -25.26
N ASN A 86 2.31 -36.28 -26.29
CA ASN A 86 1.80 -34.96 -26.62
C ASN A 86 0.84 -34.43 -25.54
N MET A 87 0.01 -35.29 -24.96
CA MET A 87 -0.90 -34.91 -23.88
C MET A 87 -0.13 -34.50 -22.62
N ASP A 88 0.95 -35.18 -22.26
CA ASP A 88 1.80 -34.78 -21.12
C ASP A 88 2.35 -33.36 -21.30
N ILE A 89 2.80 -33.01 -22.51
CA ILE A 89 3.28 -31.66 -22.84
C ILE A 89 2.15 -30.64 -22.75
N VAL A 90 1.00 -30.93 -23.38
CA VAL A 90 -0.15 -30.01 -23.40
C VAL A 90 -0.69 -29.79 -21.99
N TYR A 91 -0.89 -30.83 -21.19
CA TYR A 91 -1.41 -30.69 -19.83
C TYR A 91 -0.44 -29.99 -18.87
N LYS A 92 0.86 -30.03 -19.14
CA LYS A 92 1.86 -29.29 -18.36
C LYS A 92 1.71 -27.77 -18.50
N ASP A 93 1.40 -27.29 -19.70
CA ASP A 93 1.26 -25.85 -19.98
C ASP A 93 -0.18 -25.34 -19.82
N MET A 94 -1.16 -26.25 -19.71
CA MET A 94 -2.57 -25.90 -19.50
C MET A 94 -2.87 -25.51 -18.05
N VAL A 95 -3.79 -24.55 -17.90
CA VAL A 95 -4.40 -24.21 -16.62
C VAL A 95 -5.74 -24.94 -16.48
N THR A 96 -5.95 -25.63 -15.36
CA THR A 96 -7.23 -26.32 -15.11
C THR A 96 -8.31 -25.33 -14.68
N LYS A 97 -9.59 -25.66 -14.94
CA LYS A 97 -10.72 -24.83 -14.48
C LYS A 97 -10.73 -24.64 -12.97
N MET A 98 -10.41 -25.69 -12.22
CA MET A 98 -10.27 -25.63 -10.76
C MET A 98 -9.16 -24.65 -10.36
N GLN A 99 -8.01 -24.70 -11.05
CA GLN A 99 -6.91 -23.78 -10.79
C GLN A 99 -7.30 -22.33 -11.05
N GLN A 100 -8.01 -22.08 -12.15
CA GLN A 100 -8.55 -20.77 -12.47
C GLN A 100 -9.52 -20.29 -11.38
N GLU A 101 -10.43 -21.14 -10.93
CA GLU A 101 -11.41 -20.80 -9.88
C GLU A 101 -10.73 -20.47 -8.54
N ILE A 102 -9.74 -21.26 -8.11
CA ILE A 102 -8.95 -20.97 -6.90
C ILE A 102 -8.29 -19.59 -7.02
N THR A 103 -7.68 -19.30 -8.17
CA THR A 103 -7.00 -18.03 -8.41
C THR A 103 -7.98 -16.86 -8.37
N VAL A 104 -9.16 -17.02 -8.98
CA VAL A 104 -10.22 -16.00 -8.94
C VAL A 104 -10.68 -15.74 -7.50
N GLN A 105 -10.92 -16.78 -6.71
CA GLN A 105 -11.33 -16.64 -5.31
C GLN A 105 -10.26 -15.92 -4.47
N GLN A 106 -8.99 -16.20 -4.72
CA GLN A 106 -7.88 -15.50 -4.06
C GLN A 106 -7.83 -14.02 -4.42
N ILE A 107 -7.94 -13.68 -5.71
CA ILE A 107 -8.00 -12.28 -6.17
C ILE A 107 -9.20 -11.56 -5.54
N MET A 108 -10.38 -12.21 -5.53
CA MET A 108 -11.57 -11.65 -4.91
C MET A 108 -11.39 -11.41 -3.40
N SER A 109 -10.73 -12.32 -2.69
CA SER A 109 -10.40 -12.15 -1.27
C SER A 109 -9.47 -10.97 -1.03
N GLN A 110 -8.42 -10.81 -1.85
CA GLN A 110 -7.50 -9.67 -1.77
C GLN A 110 -8.23 -8.34 -2.03
N ILE A 111 -9.08 -8.29 -3.07
CA ILE A 111 -9.91 -7.12 -3.36
C ILE A 111 -10.83 -6.79 -2.17
N ALA A 112 -11.42 -7.80 -1.53
CA ALA A 112 -12.26 -7.60 -0.36
C ALA A 112 -11.47 -7.03 0.84
N SER A 113 -10.23 -7.47 1.05
CA SER A 113 -9.35 -6.91 2.07
C SER A 113 -9.06 -5.43 1.81
N VAL A 114 -8.62 -5.08 0.59
CA VAL A 114 -8.33 -3.68 0.23
C VAL A 114 -9.57 -2.80 0.38
N LYS A 115 -10.75 -3.30 0.01
CA LYS A 115 -12.02 -2.58 0.23
C LYS A 115 -12.30 -2.32 1.70
N LYS A 116 -12.02 -3.29 2.58
CA LYS A 116 -12.18 -3.12 4.02
C LYS A 116 -11.24 -2.02 4.55
N ASP A 117 -9.98 -2.04 4.14
CA ASP A 117 -8.99 -1.05 4.57
C ASP A 117 -9.37 0.37 4.09
N MET A 118 -9.86 0.50 2.86
CA MET A 118 -10.40 1.75 2.32
C MET A 118 -11.56 2.30 3.17
N ILE A 119 -12.51 1.44 3.57
CA ILE A 119 -13.64 1.85 4.42
C ILE A 119 -13.16 2.31 5.81
N ILE A 120 -12.17 1.63 6.38
CA ILE A 120 -11.59 2.00 7.69
C ILE A 120 -10.93 3.38 7.59
N LEU A 121 -10.14 3.60 6.54
CA LEU A 121 -9.47 4.87 6.27
C LEU A 121 -10.49 6.01 6.14
N GLU A 122 -11.54 5.81 5.34
CA GLU A 122 -12.60 6.80 5.11
C GLU A 122 -13.41 7.12 6.37
N LYS A 123 -13.79 6.09 7.15
CA LYS A 123 -14.69 6.28 8.29
C LYS A 123 -13.99 6.71 9.55
N SER A 124 -12.80 6.20 9.83
CA SER A 124 -12.11 6.39 11.10
C SER A 124 -11.03 7.47 10.98
N GLU A 125 -10.04 7.27 10.13
CA GLU A 125 -8.84 8.10 10.10
C GLU A 125 -9.12 9.48 9.52
N PHE A 126 -9.83 9.58 8.39
CA PHE A 126 -10.21 10.87 7.83
C PHE A 126 -11.18 11.64 8.73
N SER A 127 -12.11 10.96 9.39
CA SER A 127 -13.03 11.59 10.35
C SER A 127 -12.29 12.16 11.55
N ALA A 128 -11.34 11.41 12.12
CA ALA A 128 -10.51 11.88 13.22
C ALA A 128 -9.67 13.10 12.81
N LEU A 129 -9.01 13.05 11.64
CA LEU A 129 -8.22 14.16 11.12
C LEU A 129 -9.06 15.43 10.86
N ARG A 130 -10.30 15.29 10.39
CA ARG A 130 -11.21 16.44 10.23
C ARG A 130 -11.61 17.03 11.59
N ALA A 131 -11.93 16.19 12.57
CA ALA A 131 -12.28 16.66 13.91
C ALA A 131 -11.11 17.39 14.58
N GLU A 132 -9.89 16.89 14.42
CA GLU A 132 -8.67 17.54 14.92
C GLU A 132 -8.41 18.87 14.20
N ASN A 133 -8.56 18.92 12.87
CA ASN A 133 -8.44 20.17 12.11
C ASN A 133 -9.44 21.23 12.58
N GLU A 134 -10.70 20.86 12.77
CA GLU A 134 -11.73 21.79 13.25
C GLU A 134 -11.40 22.31 14.66
N LYS A 135 -10.94 21.42 15.55
CA LYS A 135 -10.48 21.82 16.89
C LYS A 135 -9.32 22.82 16.82
N ILE A 136 -8.30 22.56 16.00
CA ILE A 136 -7.16 23.46 15.80
C ILE A 136 -7.64 24.82 15.27
N ASN A 137 -8.59 24.82 14.33
CA ASN A 137 -9.14 26.04 13.76
C ASN A 137 -9.86 26.90 14.82
N VAL A 138 -10.69 26.26 15.66
CA VAL A 138 -11.36 26.94 16.78
C VAL A 138 -10.35 27.49 17.78
N GLU A 139 -9.33 26.72 18.16
CA GLU A 139 -8.28 27.17 19.07
C GLU A 139 -7.50 28.36 18.51
N LEU A 140 -7.19 28.35 17.22
CA LEU A 140 -6.53 29.44 16.51
C LEU A 140 -7.38 30.72 16.53
N HIS A 141 -8.68 30.61 16.25
CA HIS A 141 -9.61 31.74 16.33
C HIS A 141 -9.68 32.31 17.74
N ARG A 142 -9.74 31.45 18.77
CA ARG A 142 -9.74 31.85 20.17
C ARG A 142 -8.46 32.61 20.55
N LEU A 143 -7.29 32.08 20.17
CA LEU A 143 -6.00 32.72 20.44
C LEU A 143 -5.89 34.07 19.72
N LYS A 144 -6.35 34.16 18.47
CA LYS A 144 -6.38 35.42 17.73
C LYS A 144 -7.23 36.48 18.45
N GLN A 145 -8.41 36.11 18.95
CA GLN A 145 -9.27 37.02 19.70
C GLN A 145 -8.59 37.48 21.00
N GLN A 146 -8.02 36.54 21.76
CA GLN A 146 -7.31 36.88 23.00
C GLN A 146 -6.15 37.85 22.79
N ILE A 147 -5.37 37.66 21.73
CA ILE A 147 -4.26 38.58 21.39
C ILE A 147 -4.81 39.96 21.02
N MET A 148 -5.90 40.02 20.24
CA MET A 148 -6.52 41.30 19.91
C MET A 148 -7.00 42.04 21.16
N ASP A 149 -7.64 41.33 22.09
CA ASP A 149 -8.13 41.91 23.34
C ASP A 149 -6.99 42.42 24.23
N GLU A 150 -5.91 41.64 24.38
CA GLU A 150 -4.72 42.06 25.13
C GLU A 150 -4.00 43.25 24.48
N VAL A 151 -3.92 43.32 23.15
CA VAL A 151 -3.36 44.49 22.44
C VAL A 151 -4.18 45.75 22.70
N VAL A 152 -5.52 45.63 22.70
CA VAL A 152 -6.41 46.75 23.02
C VAL A 152 -6.22 47.20 24.47
N LYS A 153 -6.16 46.24 25.41
CA LYS A 153 -5.95 46.50 26.83
C LYS A 153 -4.62 47.21 27.10
N VAL A 154 -3.50 46.69 26.60
CA VAL A 154 -2.18 47.33 26.75
C VAL A 154 -2.18 48.74 26.15
N ARG A 155 -2.85 48.96 25.02
CA ARG A 155 -2.99 50.29 24.41
C ARG A 155 -3.78 51.24 25.31
N THR A 156 -4.90 50.80 25.90
CA THR A 156 -5.69 51.64 26.79
C THR A 156 -4.93 51.96 28.06
N ASP A 157 -4.24 50.98 28.65
CA ASP A 157 -3.44 51.16 29.86
C ASP A 157 -2.31 52.17 29.62
N THR A 158 -1.56 52.01 28.53
CA THR A 158 -0.49 52.95 28.15
C THR A 158 -1.02 54.38 27.93
N LYS A 159 -2.20 54.53 27.34
CA LYS A 159 -2.83 55.85 27.13
C LYS A 159 -3.24 56.48 28.46
N LEU A 160 -3.76 55.69 29.40
CA LEU A 160 -4.09 56.14 30.74
C LEU A 160 -2.83 56.56 31.50
N ASP A 161 -1.77 55.75 31.49
CA ASP A 161 -0.49 56.06 32.12
C ASP A 161 0.09 57.38 31.61
N PHE A 162 0.10 57.58 30.28
CA PHE A 162 0.54 58.83 29.68
C PHE A 162 -0.28 60.04 30.14
N ASN A 163 -1.61 59.88 30.23
CA ASN A 163 -2.49 60.96 30.69
C ASN A 163 -2.25 61.30 32.17
N LEU A 164 -2.03 60.30 33.01
CA LEU A 164 -1.73 60.49 34.43
C LEU A 164 -0.39 61.21 34.61
N GLU A 165 0.66 60.79 33.91
CA GLU A 165 1.97 61.44 33.98
C GLU A 165 1.93 62.89 33.46
N LYS A 166 1.17 63.14 32.39
CA LYS A 166 0.93 64.50 31.89
C LYS A 166 0.20 65.39 32.90
N SER A 167 -0.73 64.83 33.68
CA SER A 167 -1.39 65.58 34.77
C SER A 167 -0.41 65.92 35.88
N ARG A 168 0.40 64.94 36.31
CA ARG A 168 1.41 65.12 37.36
C ARG A 168 2.43 66.21 37.02
N VAL A 169 2.89 66.26 35.77
CA VAL A 169 3.82 67.30 35.29
C VAL A 169 3.20 68.70 35.31
N LYS A 170 1.88 68.84 35.17
CA LYS A 170 1.20 70.15 35.25
C LYS A 170 0.98 70.65 36.66
N GLU A 171 0.99 69.76 37.65
CA GLU A 171 0.81 70.08 39.06
C GLU A 171 2.13 70.47 39.75
N LEU A 172 3.28 70.28 39.07
CA LEU A 172 4.61 70.74 39.48
C LEU A 172 4.94 72.10 38.85
#